data_AF-A0A9P3CPU2-F1
#
_entry.id   AF-A0A9P3CPU2-F1
#
_cell.length_a   1.000
_cell.length_b   1.000
_cell.length_c   1.000
_cell.angle_alpha   90.00
_cell.angle_beta   90.00
_cell.angle_gamma   90.00
#
_symmetry.space_group_name_H-M   'P 1'
#
loop_
_entity.id
_entity.type
_entity.pdbx_description
1 polymer ?
#
loop_
_entity_poly.entity_id
_entity_poly.type
_entity_poly.pdbx_seq_one_letter_code
_entity_poly.pdbx_strand_id
1 'polypeptide(L)'
;MSEEDYRNHMVNVSAPMTKDLMVKHGIRRWTQIHNQTVTRAHMSRLFDPQMTQLADFDCFSQVVFENIEDYVRLKQDPVYKERLMGDHEKFADTKRSMMTIGWVEEFVRDGKEVDGF
;
A
#
# COMPACT_ATOMS: atom_id res chain seq x y z
N MET A 1 -1.72 2.99 -17.03
CA MET A 1 -0.61 2.09 -17.44
C MET A 1 -1.10 0.65 -17.38
N SER A 2 -0.36 -0.30 -17.94
CA SER A 2 -0.70 -1.72 -17.75
C SER A 2 -0.47 -2.15 -16.29
N GLU A 3 -1.07 -3.26 -15.87
CA GLU A 3 -0.89 -3.81 -14.52
C GLU A 3 0.57 -4.22 -14.25
N GLU A 4 1.27 -4.73 -15.28
CA GLU A 4 2.67 -5.12 -15.20
C GLU A 4 3.57 -3.90 -15.06
N ASP A 5 3.35 -2.86 -15.88
CA ASP A 5 4.11 -1.61 -15.80
C ASP A 5 3.92 -0.95 -14.43
N TYR A 6 2.70 -0.96 -13.90
CA TYR A 6 2.40 -0.44 -12.56
C TYR A 6 3.20 -1.18 -11.50
N ARG A 7 3.12 -2.52 -11.48
CA ARG A 7 3.86 -3.32 -10.50
C ARG A 7 5.37 -3.10 -10.63
N ASN A 8 5.88 -3.06 -11.85
CA ASN A 8 7.29 -2.82 -12.11
C ASN A 8 7.74 -1.44 -11.62
N HIS A 9 6.98 -0.38 -11.89
CA HIS A 9 7.25 0.97 -11.41
C HIS A 9 7.30 1.01 -9.88
N MET A 10 6.28 0.45 -9.21
CA MET A 10 6.24 0.45 -7.75
C MET A 10 7.42 -0.29 -7.12
N VAL A 11 7.78 -1.47 -7.64
CA VAL A 11 8.83 -2.33 -7.07
C VAL A 11 10.22 -1.82 -7.38
N ASN A 12 10.47 -1.37 -8.61
CA ASN A 12 11.82 -1.06 -9.09
C ASN A 12 12.13 0.45 -9.14
N VAL A 13 11.13 1.32 -8.98
CA VAL A 13 11.30 2.78 -8.98
C VAL A 13 10.85 3.37 -7.65
N SER A 14 9.55 3.33 -7.33
CA SER A 14 9.01 4.02 -6.15
C SER A 14 9.56 3.45 -4.83
N ALA A 15 9.61 2.12 -4.69
CA ALA A 15 10.07 1.52 -3.44
C ALA A 15 11.56 1.79 -3.13
N PRO A 16 12.51 1.62 -4.07
CA PRO A 16 13.91 1.98 -3.86
C PRO A 16 14.13 3.46 -3.53
N MET A 17 13.31 4.37 -4.07
CA MET A 17 13.41 5.80 -3.79
C MET A 17 12.93 6.20 -2.39
N THR A 18 12.12 5.36 -1.75
CA THR A 18 11.29 5.78 -0.59
C THR A 18 11.56 4.99 0.68
N LYS A 19 11.89 3.69 0.56
CA LYS A 19 11.90 2.79 1.72
C LYS A 19 12.93 3.16 2.80
N ASP A 20 14.08 3.69 2.40
CA ASP A 20 15.12 4.17 3.31
C ASP A 20 14.64 5.40 4.10
N LEU A 21 13.95 6.34 3.44
CA LEU A 21 13.32 7.49 4.09
C LEU A 21 12.20 7.06 5.04
N MET A 22 11.39 6.07 4.66
CA MET A 22 10.34 5.52 5.53
C MET A 22 10.95 4.97 6.83
N VAL A 23 12.03 4.18 6.72
CA VAL A 23 12.74 3.68 7.89
C VAL A 23 13.32 4.82 8.74
N LYS A 24 13.98 5.80 8.10
CA LYS A 24 14.54 6.99 8.77
C LYS A 24 13.51 7.72 9.62
N HIS A 25 12.27 7.81 9.15
CA HIS A 25 11.20 8.55 9.81
C HIS A 25 10.35 7.72 10.78
N GLY A 26 10.66 6.45 10.99
CA GLY A 26 9.98 5.61 11.99
C GLY A 26 8.83 4.76 11.46
N ILE A 27 8.64 4.70 10.14
CA ILE A 27 7.65 3.79 9.55
C ILE A 27 8.05 2.33 9.83
N ARG A 28 7.10 1.56 10.36
CA ARG A 28 7.32 0.17 10.80
C ARG A 28 7.11 -0.85 9.72
N ARG A 29 6.11 -0.63 8.85
CA ARG A 29 5.79 -1.55 7.76
C ARG A 29 5.24 -0.79 6.56
N TRP A 30 5.65 -1.20 5.37
CA TRP A 30 5.01 -0.79 4.12
C TRP A 30 4.85 -1.99 3.21
N THR A 31 3.61 -2.26 2.81
CA THR A 31 3.27 -3.38 1.92
C THR A 31 2.41 -2.89 0.77
N GLN A 32 2.49 -3.61 -0.35
CA GLN A 32 1.64 -3.40 -1.51
C GLN A 32 1.02 -4.73 -1.92
N ILE A 33 -0.29 -4.72 -2.15
CA ILE A 33 -1.05 -5.85 -2.69
C ILE A 33 -1.46 -5.46 -4.10
N HIS A 34 -0.83 -6.06 -5.11
CA HIS A 34 -1.14 -5.81 -6.52
C HIS A 34 -2.29 -6.72 -6.97
N ASN A 35 -3.46 -6.12 -7.19
CA ASN A 35 -4.72 -6.83 -7.49
C ASN A 35 -4.92 -6.99 -8.99
N GLN A 36 -3.98 -7.68 -9.63
CA GLN A 36 -4.02 -7.97 -11.07
C GLN A 36 -5.31 -8.69 -11.47
N THR A 37 -5.71 -8.56 -12.73
CA THR A 37 -6.92 -9.18 -13.28
C THR A 37 -6.96 -10.68 -12.98
N VAL A 38 -5.82 -11.37 -13.11
CA VAL A 38 -5.70 -12.81 -12.85
C VAL A 38 -5.88 -13.19 -11.37
N THR A 39 -5.36 -12.39 -10.43
CA THR A 39 -5.51 -12.68 -8.99
C THR A 39 -6.90 -12.29 -8.50
N ARG A 40 -7.45 -11.17 -8.99
CA ARG A 40 -8.82 -10.72 -8.68
C ARG A 40 -9.86 -11.73 -9.16
N ALA A 41 -9.64 -12.40 -10.28
CA ALA A 41 -10.52 -13.45 -10.79
C ALA A 41 -10.69 -14.63 -9.80
N HIS A 42 -9.71 -14.91 -8.94
CA HIS A 42 -9.82 -15.95 -7.92
C HIS A 42 -10.89 -15.66 -6.86
N MET A 43 -11.33 -14.42 -6.68
CA MET A 43 -12.38 -14.07 -5.74
C MET A 43 -13.71 -14.78 -6.03
N SER A 44 -13.96 -15.15 -7.30
CA SER A 44 -15.13 -15.96 -7.70
C SER A 44 -15.24 -17.30 -6.94
N ARG A 45 -14.12 -17.80 -6.40
CA ARG A 45 -14.05 -19.05 -5.63
C ARG A 45 -14.36 -18.84 -4.14
N LEU A 46 -14.41 -17.59 -3.68
CA LEU A 46 -14.49 -17.21 -2.28
C LEU A 46 -15.79 -16.47 -1.92
N PHE A 47 -16.59 -16.08 -2.92
CA PHE A 47 -17.85 -15.39 -2.67
C PHE A 47 -18.83 -16.25 -1.87
N ASP A 48 -19.40 -15.64 -0.83
CA ASP A 48 -20.63 -16.10 -0.20
C ASP A 48 -21.80 -15.21 -0.67
N PRO A 49 -23.07 -15.56 -0.38
CA PRO A 49 -24.23 -14.80 -0.85
C PRO A 49 -24.24 -13.30 -0.46
N GLN A 50 -23.52 -12.92 0.60
CA GLN A 50 -23.50 -11.57 1.15
C GLN A 50 -22.24 -10.79 0.74
N MET A 51 -21.12 -11.47 0.48
CA MET A 51 -19.81 -10.86 0.22
C MET A 51 -19.41 -10.95 -1.27
N THR A 52 -20.19 -10.29 -2.13
CA THR A 52 -20.03 -10.35 -3.59
C THR A 52 -19.45 -9.08 -4.24
N GLN A 53 -19.34 -7.99 -3.47
CA GLN A 53 -18.80 -6.73 -4.00
C GLN A 53 -17.27 -6.80 -4.12
N LEU A 54 -16.79 -6.63 -5.34
CA LEU A 54 -15.36 -6.57 -5.62
C LEU A 54 -14.86 -5.14 -5.60
N ALA A 55 -13.79 -4.93 -4.83
CA ALA A 55 -13.04 -3.69 -4.87
C ALA A 55 -12.33 -3.56 -6.22
N ASP A 56 -12.61 -2.47 -6.94
CA ASP A 56 -12.00 -2.16 -8.23
C ASP A 56 -10.75 -1.28 -8.06
N PHE A 57 -9.81 -1.75 -7.24
CA PHE A 57 -8.51 -1.11 -7.02
C PHE A 57 -7.40 -1.98 -7.56
N ASP A 58 -6.47 -1.40 -8.31
CA ASP A 58 -5.31 -2.11 -8.87
C ASP A 58 -4.26 -2.45 -7.81
N CYS A 59 -4.21 -1.68 -6.72
CA CYS A 59 -3.26 -1.88 -5.63
C CYS A 59 -3.81 -1.40 -4.29
N PHE A 60 -3.53 -2.15 -3.22
CA PHE A 60 -3.63 -1.65 -1.85
C PHE A 60 -2.23 -1.39 -1.29
N SER A 61 -1.92 -0.14 -0.96
CA SER A 61 -0.70 0.23 -0.24
C SER A 61 -1.03 0.46 1.23
N GLN A 62 -0.43 -0.32 2.13
CA GLN A 62 -0.61 -0.19 3.57
C GLN A 62 0.70 0.29 4.20
N VAL A 63 0.64 1.38 4.96
CA VAL A 63 1.76 1.90 5.75
C VAL A 63 1.37 1.83 7.23
N VAL A 64 2.24 1.26 8.05
CA VAL A 64 2.07 1.15 9.51
C VAL A 64 3.14 1.99 10.19
N PHE A 65 2.73 2.82 11.14
CA PHE A 65 3.55 3.72 11.93
C PHE A 65 2.98 3.80 13.34
N GLU A 66 3.82 4.14 14.32
CA GLU A 66 3.41 4.29 15.72
C GLU A 66 2.78 5.66 15.98
N ASN A 67 3.25 6.70 15.29
CA ASN A 67 2.77 8.06 15.46
C ASN A 67 2.53 8.71 14.09
N ILE A 68 1.38 9.38 13.93
CA ILE A 68 1.06 10.12 12.70
C ILE A 68 2.14 11.16 12.35
N GLU A 69 2.79 11.74 13.35
CA GLU A 69 3.85 12.73 13.17
C GLU A 69 5.08 12.17 12.43
N ASP A 70 5.32 10.86 12.52
CA ASP A 70 6.37 10.17 11.76
C ASP A 70 6.11 10.27 10.25
N TYR A 71 4.85 10.03 9.85
CA TYR A 71 4.43 10.13 8.47
C TYR A 71 4.36 11.58 7.99
N VAL A 72 3.99 12.54 8.86
CA VAL A 72 4.02 13.97 8.55
C VAL A 72 5.45 14.44 8.28
N ARG A 73 6.41 14.08 9.14
CA ARG A 73 7.83 14.43 8.94
C ARG A 73 8.42 13.79 7.69
N LEU A 74 8.05 12.55 7.38
CA LEU A 74 8.42 11.90 6.12
C LEU A 74 7.98 12.74 4.90
N LYS A 75 6.72 13.21 4.88
CA LYS A 75 6.20 14.05 3.78
C LYS A 75 6.87 15.42 3.70
N GLN A 76 7.44 15.91 4.80
CA GLN A 76 8.14 17.19 4.87
C GLN A 76 9.62 17.10 4.47
N ASP A 77 10.23 15.90 4.49
CA ASP A 77 11.64 15.68 4.21
C ASP A 77 12.02 16.23 2.82
N PRO A 78 13.08 17.04 2.70
CA PRO A 78 13.51 17.60 1.41
C PRO A 78 13.79 16.54 0.36
N VAL A 79 14.38 15.40 0.74
CA VAL A 79 14.68 14.29 -0.18
C VAL A 79 13.39 13.63 -0.64
N TYR A 80 12.40 13.50 0.25
CA TYR A 80 11.07 13.02 -0.12
C TYR A 80 10.43 13.96 -1.16
N LYS A 81 10.47 15.27 -0.89
CA LYS A 81 9.91 16.28 -1.79
C LYS A 81 10.59 16.30 -3.16
N GLU A 82 11.91 16.19 -3.19
CA GLU A 82 12.67 16.20 -4.44
C GLU A 82 12.43 14.93 -5.27
N ARG A 83 12.44 13.75 -4.62
CA ARG A 83 12.42 12.46 -5.33
C ARG A 83 11.02 11.90 -5.59
N LEU A 84 10.07 12.16 -4.69
CA LEU A 84 8.73 11.55 -4.75
C LEU A 84 7.61 12.49 -5.14
N MET A 85 7.78 13.81 -4.98
CA MET A 85 6.73 14.75 -5.38
C MET A 85 6.57 14.66 -6.89
N GLY A 86 5.38 14.29 -7.36
CA GLY A 86 5.09 14.04 -8.77
C GLY A 86 5.32 12.59 -9.24
N ASP A 87 5.92 11.69 -8.45
CA ASP A 87 6.05 10.28 -8.87
C ASP A 87 4.67 9.62 -9.04
N HIS A 88 3.74 9.93 -8.13
CA HIS A 88 2.36 9.44 -8.19
C HIS A 88 1.63 9.90 -9.45
N GLU A 89 2.01 11.03 -10.05
CA GLU A 89 1.40 11.52 -11.30
C GLU A 89 1.78 10.66 -12.51
N LYS A 90 2.86 9.89 -12.42
CA LYS A 90 3.34 9.01 -13.49
C LYS A 90 2.55 7.70 -13.56
N PHE A 91 2.01 7.24 -12.43
CA PHE A 91 1.44 5.90 -12.32
C PHE A 91 0.03 5.84 -11.73
N ALA A 92 -0.36 6.77 -10.87
CA ALA A 92 -1.61 6.72 -10.15
C ALA A 92 -2.69 7.57 -10.83
N ASP A 93 -3.91 7.03 -10.90
CA ASP A 93 -5.11 7.85 -11.10
C ASP A 93 -5.48 8.49 -9.75
N THR A 94 -5.02 9.72 -9.54
CA THR A 94 -5.26 10.46 -8.28
C THR A 94 -6.73 10.82 -8.07
N LYS A 95 -7.60 10.72 -9.09
CA LYS A 95 -9.04 10.96 -8.95
C LYS A 95 -9.79 9.75 -8.40
N ARG A 96 -9.28 8.54 -8.67
CA ARG A 96 -9.84 7.27 -8.16
C ARG A 96 -9.10 6.73 -6.94
N SER A 97 -7.95 7.31 -6.61
CA SER A 97 -7.17 6.94 -5.43
C SER A 97 -7.90 7.33 -4.14
N MET A 98 -8.03 6.40 -3.21
CA MET A 98 -8.70 6.61 -1.92
C MET A 98 -7.74 6.32 -0.77
N MET A 99 -7.88 7.06 0.34
CA MET A 99 -7.04 6.89 1.53
C MET A 99 -7.89 6.85 2.78
N THR A 100 -7.47 6.05 3.76
CA THR A 100 -8.04 6.01 5.11
C THR A 100 -6.93 5.71 6.13
N ILE A 101 -7.25 5.83 7.40
CA ILE A 101 -6.36 5.52 8.54
C ILE A 101 -7.18 4.82 9.62
N GLY A 102 -6.56 3.87 10.32
CA GLY A 102 -7.19 3.10 11.40
C GLY A 102 -6.20 2.19 12.11
N TRP A 103 -6.72 1.34 12.99
CA TRP A 103 -5.94 0.35 13.73
C TRP A 103 -5.77 -0.95 12.93
N VAL A 104 -4.65 -1.63 13.14
CA VAL A 104 -4.39 -2.95 12.57
C VAL A 104 -4.49 -3.97 13.70
N GLU A 105 -5.59 -4.71 13.72
CA GLU A 105 -5.74 -5.87 14.60
C GLU A 105 -5.27 -7.12 13.83
N GLU A 106 -4.32 -7.86 14.38
CA GLU A 106 -3.80 -9.08 13.76
C GLU A 106 -4.01 -10.26 14.69
N PHE A 107 -4.88 -11.21 14.31
CA PHE A 107 -5.23 -12.39 15.10
C PHE A 107 -4.53 -13.67 14.63
N VAL A 108 -3.88 -13.62 13.46
CA VAL A 108 -3.09 -14.72 12.89
C VAL A 108 -1.81 -14.15 12.27
N ARG A 109 -0.65 -14.65 12.69
CA ARG A 109 0.67 -14.29 12.15
C ARG A 109 1.47 -15.56 11.88
N ASP A 110 2.01 -15.69 10.67
CA ASP A 110 2.84 -16.83 10.24
C ASP A 110 2.19 -18.21 10.51
N GLY A 111 0.87 -18.30 10.29
CA GLY A 111 0.08 -19.52 10.49
C GLY A 111 -0.17 -19.88 11.96
N LYS A 112 0.07 -18.96 12.90
CA LYS A 112 -0.19 -19.13 14.32
C LYS A 112 -1.20 -18.10 14.82
N GLU A 113 -2.06 -18.53 15.73
CA GLU A 113 -2.94 -17.64 16.50
C GLU A 113 -2.11 -16.69 17.36
N VAL A 114 -2.55 -15.43 17.43
CA VAL A 114 -1.98 -14.39 18.30
C VAL A 114 -3.14 -13.56 18.89
N ASP A 115 -2.93 -12.95 20.06
CA ASP A 115 -3.97 -12.29 20.85
C ASP A 115 -4.35 -10.87 20.36
N GLY A 116 -4.17 -10.56 19.08
CA GLY A 116 -4.15 -9.16 18.61
C GLY A 116 -2.79 -8.49 18.84
N PHE A 117 -2.57 -7.31 18.28
CA PHE A 117 -1.32 -6.54 18.43
C PHE A 117 -1.60 -5.05 18.56
#